data_AF-A0A0N1NZD3-F1
#
_entry.id   AF-A0A0N1NZD3-F1
#
_cell.length_a   1.000
_cell.length_b   1.000
_cell.length_c   1.000
_cell.angle_alpha   90.00
_cell.angle_beta   90.00
_cell.angle_gamma   90.00
#
_symmetry.space_group_name_H-M   'P 1'
#
loop_
_entity.id
_entity.type
_entity.pdbx_description
1 polymer ?
#
loop_
_entity_poly.entity_id
_entity_poly.type
_entity_poly.pdbx_seq_one_letter_code
_entity_poly.pdbx_strand_id
1 'polypeptide(L)'
;MSRTSIPLVAVDRASTDERMQNPGPQGTSDQVTPDEYGRAIHNFARLSDGDGRAFQPLAEYLSGSTCASATVPTEAFVTLYTFDQNASRTERGSLDGSSQPLHASRSLPDHEVTAFTSPENFYSHPVSDQASQIVFLGGFPSPLWLKSIGAKYKLDPEFFRRHLDFLDPHQVSSAFSEPSLPSETWHLLQLPVYTLGLKHIAGRRERPDDHATRRSKAQHALIAHHRQLRIPSGTDDRLGKSIVRNYHVLDDSHFAIEQRISICLQESRSSYVLFVWLDSTLKWDSPMEEPWCPRRPLGSQAAVELLPIVRYRHNLALKSHRIKAKSRDPVPFGAPQSAALIHHDYVRASSPNVVRQDASYAITELLRLSAASQSQFLNLLNSDVVLERPSSISTDEVPSVIYRSQILSSMSQQTHEVRQCMRNIGESHWTKAPEGSSHKKATQSWGALEADHECLRERTRMVSDRYKEAVVILMNTMAIAESREGIVQAKKVSRLTSLAFIFVPLSFTTSFFGMNVQQLSQQKTSIWIWFVVSIILSGIAMAFLFSERCVGAMKEVRARLRPGKAKSPGEEAPD
;
A
#
# COMPACT_ATOMS: atom_id res chain seq x y z
N MET A 1 -42.81 -23.24 8.23
CA MET A 1 -42.05 -22.78 9.42
C MET A 1 -41.56 -24.01 10.14
N SER A 2 -40.33 -24.44 9.87
CA SER A 2 -39.71 -25.61 10.49
C SER A 2 -38.26 -25.26 10.78
N ARG A 3 -37.97 -25.04 12.06
CA ARG A 3 -36.62 -24.93 12.61
C ARG A 3 -36.10 -26.34 12.77
N THR A 4 -35.06 -26.69 12.02
CA THR A 4 -34.33 -27.94 12.20
C THR A 4 -33.15 -27.65 13.14
N SER A 5 -33.30 -28.08 14.38
CA SER A 5 -32.26 -28.14 15.40
C SER A 5 -31.36 -29.36 15.13
N ILE A 6 -30.06 -29.14 15.02
CA ILE A 6 -29.04 -30.21 14.98
C ILE A 6 -28.47 -30.35 16.40
N PRO A 7 -28.36 -31.56 16.97
CA PRO A 7 -27.92 -31.75 18.35
C PRO A 7 -26.40 -31.61 18.49
N LEU A 8 -26.00 -30.94 19.58
CA LEU A 8 -24.63 -30.87 20.09
C LEU A 8 -24.23 -32.25 20.62
N VAL A 9 -23.27 -32.92 19.98
CA VAL A 9 -22.65 -34.12 20.53
C VAL A 9 -21.60 -33.68 21.55
N ALA A 10 -21.85 -33.99 22.83
CA ALA A 10 -20.88 -33.89 23.89
C ALA A 10 -19.80 -34.95 23.66
N VAL A 11 -18.55 -34.52 23.47
CA VAL A 11 -17.38 -35.41 23.52
C VAL A 11 -16.78 -35.32 24.91
N ASP A 12 -16.71 -36.48 25.52
CA ASP A 12 -16.25 -36.80 26.86
C ASP A 12 -14.82 -36.30 27.13
N ARG A 13 -14.60 -35.73 28.32
CA ARG A 13 -13.27 -35.43 28.85
C ARG A 13 -12.66 -36.71 29.39
N ALA A 14 -11.93 -37.43 28.56
CA ALA A 14 -11.01 -38.48 29.01
C ALA A 14 -9.58 -37.93 29.04
N SER A 15 -8.98 -38.01 30.22
CA SER A 15 -7.59 -37.74 30.53
C SER A 15 -6.63 -38.52 29.63
N THR A 16 -5.71 -37.84 28.96
CA THR A 16 -4.49 -38.46 28.44
C THR A 16 -3.36 -37.44 28.58
N ASP A 17 -2.68 -37.50 29.72
CA ASP A 17 -1.37 -36.93 29.94
C ASP A 17 -0.35 -37.69 29.07
N GLU A 18 -0.30 -37.37 27.77
CA GLU A 18 0.87 -37.68 26.94
C GLU A 18 1.68 -36.40 26.74
N ARG A 19 2.63 -36.29 27.65
CA ARG A 19 3.73 -35.33 27.68
C ARG A 19 4.52 -35.41 26.36
N MET A 20 4.13 -34.63 25.35
CA MET A 20 5.01 -34.31 24.23
C MET A 20 6.21 -33.52 24.77
N GLN A 21 7.26 -34.27 25.09
CA GLN A 21 8.59 -33.73 25.37
C GLN A 21 9.09 -33.04 24.09
N ASN A 22 8.95 -31.72 24.04
CA ASN A 22 9.89 -30.90 23.27
C ASN A 22 11.31 -31.27 23.74
N PRO A 23 12.23 -31.68 22.86
CA PRO A 23 13.61 -31.85 23.25
C PRO A 23 14.16 -30.45 23.54
N GLY A 24 14.24 -30.12 24.83
CA GLY A 24 14.98 -28.94 25.28
C GLY A 24 16.45 -29.03 24.85
N PRO A 25 17.15 -27.91 24.64
CA PRO A 25 18.52 -27.91 24.18
C PRO A 25 19.41 -28.57 25.24
N GLN A 26 19.89 -29.78 24.92
CA GLN A 26 21.06 -30.37 25.56
C GLN A 26 22.29 -29.76 24.91
N GLY A 27 23.22 -29.28 25.72
CA GLY A 27 24.35 -28.47 25.30
C GLY A 27 25.34 -29.21 24.41
N THR A 28 25.47 -28.74 23.18
CA THR A 28 26.73 -28.45 22.45
C THR A 28 26.39 -27.32 21.47
N SER A 29 27.32 -26.41 21.21
CA SER A 29 27.06 -25.20 20.41
C SER A 29 26.86 -25.54 18.91
N ASP A 30 25.64 -25.91 18.51
CA ASP A 30 25.22 -25.96 17.11
C ASP A 30 25.02 -24.52 16.58
N GLN A 31 26.12 -23.79 16.40
CA GLN A 31 26.11 -22.55 15.64
C GLN A 31 26.01 -22.90 14.15
N VAL A 32 24.84 -22.64 13.58
CA VAL A 32 24.63 -22.74 12.13
C VAL A 32 25.47 -21.65 11.46
N THR A 33 26.27 -22.02 10.47
CA THR A 33 27.04 -21.04 9.69
C THR A 33 26.14 -20.30 8.68
N PRO A 34 26.49 -19.07 8.25
CA PRO A 34 25.72 -18.34 7.25
C PRO A 34 25.46 -19.15 5.97
N ASP A 35 26.44 -19.92 5.51
CA ASP A 35 26.32 -20.74 4.32
C ASP A 35 25.47 -22.00 4.52
N GLU A 36 25.46 -22.60 5.71
CA GLU A 36 24.52 -23.69 6.05
C GLU A 36 23.08 -23.20 6.05
N TYR A 37 22.82 -22.02 6.64
CA TYR A 37 21.49 -21.43 6.63
C TYR A 37 20.99 -21.15 5.21
N GLY A 38 21.83 -20.54 4.35
CA GLY A 38 21.50 -20.33 2.95
C GLY A 38 21.26 -21.63 2.18
N ARG A 39 22.09 -22.67 2.41
CA ARG A 39 21.92 -24.00 1.79
C ARG A 39 20.64 -24.68 2.25
N ALA A 40 20.25 -24.55 3.51
CA ALA A 40 19.00 -25.13 4.02
C ALA A 40 17.78 -24.57 3.29
N ILE A 41 17.71 -23.25 3.10
CA ILE A 41 16.63 -22.59 2.33
C ILE A 41 16.65 -23.05 0.87
N HIS A 42 17.83 -23.11 0.26
CA HIS A 42 17.98 -23.55 -1.12
C HIS A 42 17.54 -25.01 -1.33
N ASN A 43 17.84 -25.89 -0.38
CA ASN A 43 17.39 -27.28 -0.42
C ASN A 43 15.87 -27.39 -0.22
N PHE A 44 15.31 -26.64 0.74
CA PHE A 44 13.86 -26.58 0.96
C PHE A 44 13.13 -26.13 -0.31
N ALA A 45 13.64 -25.09 -0.97
CA ALA A 45 13.05 -24.55 -2.20
C ALA A 45 13.00 -25.53 -3.39
N ARG A 46 13.77 -26.63 -3.33
CA ARG A 46 13.88 -27.65 -4.37
C ARG A 46 13.26 -29.00 -3.98
N LEU A 47 12.52 -29.05 -2.88
CA LEU A 47 11.79 -30.27 -2.51
C LEU A 47 10.83 -30.67 -3.64
N SER A 48 10.74 -31.98 -3.87
CA SER A 48 9.97 -32.55 -4.97
C SER A 48 8.46 -32.53 -4.75
N ASP A 49 8.01 -32.36 -3.50
CA ASP A 49 6.61 -32.21 -3.11
C ASP A 49 6.03 -30.84 -3.48
N GLY A 50 6.90 -29.84 -3.71
CA GLY A 50 6.51 -28.48 -4.07
C GLY A 50 6.29 -27.55 -2.89
N ASP A 51 6.42 -28.02 -1.64
CA ASP A 51 6.16 -27.24 -0.42
C ASP A 51 7.08 -26.01 -0.33
N GLY A 52 8.32 -26.15 -0.80
CA GLY A 52 9.30 -25.07 -0.82
C GLY A 52 9.23 -24.14 -2.03
N ARG A 53 8.32 -24.34 -3.00
CA ARG A 53 8.31 -23.57 -4.25
C ARG A 53 8.23 -22.06 -4.03
N ALA A 54 7.50 -21.62 -3.01
CA ALA A 54 7.41 -20.21 -2.61
C ALA A 54 8.76 -19.58 -2.25
N PHE A 55 9.73 -20.39 -1.79
CA PHE A 55 11.06 -19.93 -1.39
C PHE A 55 12.06 -19.86 -2.54
N GLN A 56 11.71 -20.28 -3.76
CA GLN A 56 12.63 -20.27 -4.90
C GLN A 56 13.26 -18.88 -5.17
N PRO A 57 12.51 -17.75 -5.21
CA PRO A 57 13.12 -16.44 -5.45
C PRO A 57 14.11 -16.04 -4.35
N LEU A 58 13.80 -16.37 -3.09
CA LEU A 58 14.68 -16.11 -1.96
C LEU A 58 15.94 -17.01 -2.03
N ALA A 59 15.78 -18.29 -2.37
CA ALA A 59 16.90 -19.22 -2.52
C ALA A 59 17.87 -18.77 -3.62
N GLU A 60 17.35 -18.35 -4.77
CA GLU A 60 18.15 -17.79 -5.87
C GLU A 60 18.89 -16.53 -5.42
N TYR A 61 18.21 -15.65 -4.69
CA TYR A 61 18.82 -14.44 -4.13
C TYR A 61 19.98 -14.75 -3.16
N LEU A 62 19.76 -15.67 -2.22
CA LEU A 62 20.75 -16.06 -1.21
C LEU A 62 21.94 -16.82 -1.80
N SER A 63 21.75 -17.46 -2.96
CA SER A 63 22.79 -18.17 -3.70
C SER A 63 23.67 -17.26 -4.56
N GLY A 64 23.25 -16.01 -4.77
CA GLY A 64 24.04 -15.02 -5.51
C GLY A 64 25.39 -14.77 -4.86
N SER A 65 26.48 -14.92 -5.62
CA SER A 65 27.83 -14.64 -5.14
C SER A 65 27.97 -13.13 -4.85
N THR A 66 28.28 -12.77 -3.61
CA THR A 66 28.72 -11.41 -3.28
C THR A 66 30.07 -11.18 -3.94
N CYS A 67 30.15 -10.19 -4.83
CA CYS A 67 31.43 -9.70 -5.32
C CYS A 67 32.22 -9.21 -4.11
N ALA A 68 33.40 -9.79 -3.83
CA ALA A 68 34.23 -9.54 -2.65
C ALA A 68 34.82 -8.10 -2.56
N SER A 69 34.32 -7.18 -3.39
CA SER A 69 34.79 -5.80 -3.50
C SER A 69 33.62 -4.79 -3.42
N ALA A 70 32.59 -5.07 -2.62
CA ALA A 70 31.64 -4.04 -2.24
C ALA A 70 32.35 -3.07 -1.28
N THR A 71 32.48 -1.81 -1.68
CA THR A 71 32.94 -0.73 -0.81
C THR A 71 32.19 -0.81 0.52
N VAL A 72 32.93 -0.96 1.63
CA VAL A 72 32.36 -1.01 2.98
C VAL A 72 31.49 0.25 3.16
N PRO A 73 30.19 0.11 3.46
CA PRO A 73 29.34 1.27 3.65
C PRO A 73 29.86 2.12 4.80
N THR A 74 29.92 3.44 4.60
CA THR A 74 30.33 4.42 5.60
C THR A 74 29.31 4.56 6.74
N GLU A 75 28.05 4.16 6.50
CA GLU A 75 26.96 4.18 7.48
C GLU A 75 26.60 2.77 7.97
N ALA A 76 26.18 2.67 9.23
CA ALA A 76 25.75 1.40 9.82
C ALA A 76 24.48 0.86 9.15
N PHE A 77 24.52 -0.39 8.73
CA PHE A 77 23.40 -1.08 8.07
C PHE A 77 22.45 -1.73 9.09
N VAL A 78 23.01 -2.29 10.17
CA VAL A 78 22.25 -2.89 11.28
C VAL A 78 22.48 -2.11 12.55
N THR A 79 21.40 -1.82 13.28
CA THR A 79 21.46 -1.25 14.63
C THR A 79 20.84 -2.22 15.63
N LEU A 80 21.60 -2.63 16.64
CA LEU A 80 21.17 -3.51 17.71
C LEU A 80 20.96 -2.70 19.00
N TYR A 81 19.78 -2.87 19.60
CA TYR A 81 19.47 -2.40 20.94
C TYR A 81 19.50 -3.58 21.90
N THR A 82 20.25 -3.48 22.99
CA THR A 82 20.32 -4.49 24.05
C THR A 82 19.80 -3.91 25.35
N PHE A 83 18.85 -4.61 25.97
CA PHE A 83 18.22 -4.19 27.22
C PHE A 83 18.59 -5.15 28.36
N ASP A 84 19.66 -4.83 29.10
CA ASP A 84 20.14 -5.67 30.22
C ASP A 84 19.74 -5.15 31.63
N GLN A 85 19.54 -6.04 32.61
CA GLN A 85 19.28 -5.74 34.02
C GLN A 85 20.55 -5.22 34.70
N ASN A 86 21.71 -5.78 34.31
CA ASN A 86 22.99 -5.54 34.97
C ASN A 86 23.70 -4.26 34.53
N ALA A 87 23.29 -3.62 33.43
CA ALA A 87 23.83 -2.34 32.99
C ALA A 87 23.72 -1.22 34.05
N SER A 88 22.76 -1.37 34.98
CA SER A 88 22.56 -0.45 36.12
C SER A 88 23.42 -0.75 37.36
N ARG A 89 24.17 -1.87 37.40
CA ARG A 89 24.89 -2.35 38.59
C ARG A 89 26.42 -2.22 38.52
N THR A 90 27.02 -2.04 37.34
CA THR A 90 28.47 -2.23 37.15
C THR A 90 29.38 -1.10 37.70
N GLU A 91 28.86 -0.01 38.25
CA GLU A 91 29.67 1.03 38.94
C GLU A 91 29.24 1.31 40.38
N ARG A 92 28.89 0.26 41.15
CA ARG A 92 28.72 0.40 42.62
C ARG A 92 29.74 -0.39 43.44
N GLY A 93 30.88 -0.73 42.83
CA GLY A 93 32.02 -1.36 43.48
C GLY A 93 33.30 -0.55 43.26
N SER A 94 33.89 -0.09 44.36
CA SER A 94 35.16 0.64 44.47
C SER A 94 35.07 2.16 44.23
N LEU A 95 34.88 2.90 45.33
CA LEU A 95 35.62 4.13 45.64
C LEU A 95 35.46 4.40 47.14
N ASP A 96 36.50 4.05 47.88
CA ASP A 96 36.76 4.55 49.23
C ASP A 96 36.95 6.08 49.21
N GLY A 97 36.49 6.75 50.27
CA GLY A 97 37.07 8.02 50.73
C GLY A 97 36.45 9.33 50.23
N SER A 98 35.55 9.88 51.05
CA SER A 98 35.37 11.32 51.35
C SER A 98 35.11 12.32 50.22
N SER A 99 33.83 12.72 50.05
CA SER A 99 33.29 14.10 50.09
C SER A 99 31.94 14.22 49.34
N GLN A 100 31.00 14.95 49.92
CA GLN A 100 29.58 15.09 49.51
C GLN A 100 29.36 16.34 48.61
N PRO A 101 28.18 16.55 47.98
CA PRO A 101 28.00 16.41 46.54
C PRO A 101 27.63 17.71 45.80
N LEU A 102 27.91 17.79 44.50
CA LEU A 102 27.30 18.77 43.59
C LEU A 102 26.70 18.05 42.37
N HIS A 103 25.44 18.39 42.12
CA HIS A 103 24.50 17.77 41.18
C HIS A 103 25.04 17.60 39.75
N ALA A 104 25.30 16.36 39.35
CA ALA A 104 25.07 15.86 37.99
C ALA A 104 25.11 14.32 38.01
N SER A 105 24.05 13.70 38.53
CA SER A 105 23.88 12.25 38.41
C SER A 105 23.64 11.92 36.94
N ARG A 106 24.72 11.62 36.20
CA ARG A 106 24.68 11.03 34.86
C ARG A 106 24.14 9.61 35.03
N SER A 107 22.82 9.45 34.96
CA SER A 107 22.24 8.12 34.73
C SER A 107 22.72 7.64 33.35
N LEU A 108 23.56 6.61 33.32
CA LEU A 108 23.86 5.84 32.11
C LEU A 108 22.53 5.40 31.46
N PRO A 109 22.45 5.31 30.12
CA PRO A 109 21.23 4.87 29.47
C PRO A 109 20.90 3.43 29.89
N ASP A 110 19.63 3.16 30.24
CA ASP A 110 19.10 1.82 30.59
C ASP A 110 19.15 0.79 29.42
N HIS A 111 19.93 1.07 28.36
CA HIS A 111 20.08 0.26 27.15
C HIS A 111 21.39 0.58 26.43
N GLU A 112 21.96 -0.41 25.76
CA GLU A 112 23.13 -0.28 24.89
C GLU A 112 22.71 -0.27 23.42
N VAL A 113 23.37 0.56 22.60
CA VAL A 113 23.12 0.64 21.15
C VAL A 113 24.43 0.38 20.41
N THR A 114 24.46 -0.68 19.61
CA THR A 114 25.60 -1.05 18.77
C THR A 114 25.20 -0.99 17.30
N ALA A 115 26.07 -0.45 16.45
CA ALA A 115 25.80 -0.23 15.03
C ALA A 115 26.85 -0.99 14.21
N PHE A 116 26.41 -1.71 13.18
CA PHE A 116 27.26 -2.62 12.41
C PHE A 116 27.25 -2.26 10.92
N THR A 117 28.45 -2.17 10.34
CA THR A 117 28.68 -1.95 8.90
C THR A 117 29.07 -3.22 8.16
N SER A 118 29.58 -4.24 8.87
CA SER A 118 30.01 -5.53 8.33
C SER A 118 29.17 -6.68 8.91
N PRO A 119 28.72 -7.63 8.05
CA PRO A 119 27.95 -8.79 8.49
C PRO A 119 28.78 -9.75 9.38
N GLU A 120 30.09 -9.85 9.17
CA GLU A 120 31.00 -10.69 9.95
C GLU A 120 31.12 -10.19 11.40
N ASN A 121 31.29 -8.87 11.56
CA ASN A 121 31.31 -8.23 12.88
C ASN A 121 29.98 -8.42 13.61
N PHE A 122 28.85 -8.32 12.90
CA PHE A 122 27.55 -8.61 13.48
C PHE A 122 27.40 -10.09 13.87
N TYR A 123 27.82 -11.03 13.02
CA TYR A 123 27.72 -12.47 13.28
C TYR A 123 28.53 -12.88 14.52
N SER A 124 29.74 -12.35 14.64
CA SER A 124 30.66 -12.61 15.76
C SER A 124 30.25 -11.96 17.09
N HIS A 125 29.36 -10.96 17.08
CA HIS A 125 28.93 -10.27 18.30
C HIS A 125 28.16 -11.22 19.23
N PRO A 126 28.49 -11.30 20.54
CA PRO A 126 27.87 -12.25 21.45
C PRO A 126 26.35 -12.04 21.57
N VAL A 127 25.60 -13.15 21.53
CA VAL A 127 24.16 -13.15 21.86
C VAL A 127 24.04 -13.24 23.38
N SER A 128 23.25 -12.34 23.97
CA SER A 128 22.97 -12.39 25.41
C SER A 128 21.62 -13.06 25.62
N ASP A 129 21.62 -14.30 26.09
CA ASP A 129 20.40 -15.06 26.38
C ASP A 129 19.54 -14.42 27.49
N GLN A 130 20.12 -13.54 28.31
CA GLN A 130 19.46 -12.89 29.45
C GLN A 130 18.95 -11.47 29.15
N ALA A 131 19.29 -10.91 27.99
CA ALA A 131 18.90 -9.56 27.61
C ALA A 131 17.94 -9.61 26.41
N SER A 132 16.86 -8.85 26.50
CA SER A 132 15.97 -8.66 25.35
C SER A 132 16.66 -7.74 24.33
N GLN A 133 16.55 -8.08 23.06
CA GLN A 133 17.24 -7.42 21.97
C GLN A 133 16.28 -6.94 20.88
N ILE A 134 16.62 -5.85 20.22
CA ILE A 134 15.89 -5.36 19.05
C ILE A 134 16.89 -5.04 17.95
N VAL A 135 16.74 -5.73 16.82
CA VAL A 135 17.62 -5.64 15.66
C VAL A 135 16.90 -4.86 14.57
N PHE A 136 17.39 -3.66 14.27
CA PHE A 136 16.92 -2.87 13.14
C PHE A 136 17.80 -3.08 11.93
N LEU A 137 17.15 -3.22 10.78
CA LEU A 137 17.78 -3.33 9.48
C LEU A 137 16.98 -2.46 8.49
N GLY A 138 17.68 -1.67 7.68
CA GLY A 138 17.09 -0.63 6.84
C GLY A 138 17.45 -0.79 5.38
N GLY A 139 16.45 -0.76 4.51
CA GLY A 139 16.61 -0.81 3.06
C GLY A 139 16.97 -2.20 2.56
N PHE A 140 17.57 -2.26 1.37
CA PHE A 140 17.87 -3.50 0.67
C PHE A 140 19.17 -4.15 1.21
N PRO A 141 19.10 -5.38 1.77
CA PRO A 141 20.25 -6.08 2.35
C PRO A 141 21.01 -6.87 1.30
N SER A 142 22.30 -7.12 1.52
CA SER A 142 23.03 -8.10 0.72
C SER A 142 22.66 -9.55 1.13
N PRO A 143 22.90 -10.56 0.27
CA PRO A 143 22.70 -11.96 0.62
C PRO A 143 23.46 -12.38 1.88
N LEU A 144 24.69 -11.86 2.07
CA LEU A 144 25.53 -12.17 3.22
C LEU A 144 24.95 -11.63 4.54
N TRP A 145 24.33 -10.44 4.52
CA TRP A 145 23.61 -9.91 5.67
C TRP A 145 22.45 -10.81 6.09
N LEU A 146 21.61 -11.23 5.13
CA LEU A 146 20.48 -12.12 5.40
C LEU A 146 20.94 -13.48 5.95
N LYS A 147 21.94 -14.10 5.32
CA LYS A 147 22.53 -15.35 5.80
C LYS A 147 23.10 -15.22 7.21
N SER A 148 23.80 -14.13 7.51
CA SER A 148 24.42 -13.90 8.82
C SER A 148 23.38 -13.70 9.92
N ILE A 149 22.35 -12.89 9.65
CA ILE A 149 21.24 -12.66 10.60
C ILE A 149 20.45 -13.94 10.83
N GLY A 150 20.09 -14.63 9.73
CA GLY A 150 19.34 -15.88 9.76
C GLY A 150 20.07 -16.97 10.53
N ALA A 151 21.35 -17.18 10.24
CA ALA A 151 22.16 -18.20 10.89
C ALA A 151 22.40 -17.91 12.37
N LYS A 152 22.68 -16.65 12.74
CA LYS A 152 22.96 -16.25 14.12
C LYS A 152 21.78 -16.49 15.06
N TYR A 153 20.57 -16.14 14.61
CA TYR A 153 19.37 -16.19 15.44
C TYR A 153 18.39 -17.31 15.07
N LYS A 154 18.75 -18.17 14.10
CA LYS A 154 17.87 -19.19 13.51
C LYS A 154 16.53 -18.59 13.06
N LEU A 155 16.60 -17.40 12.45
CA LEU A 155 15.43 -16.63 12.06
C LEU A 155 14.61 -17.38 11.01
N ASP A 156 13.28 -17.31 11.12
CA ASP A 156 12.38 -17.89 10.14
C ASP A 156 12.60 -17.27 8.74
N PRO A 157 12.97 -18.06 7.71
CA PRO A 157 13.14 -17.57 6.35
C PRO A 157 11.90 -16.89 5.77
N GLU A 158 10.70 -17.20 6.28
CA GLU A 158 9.44 -16.57 5.90
C GLU A 158 9.47 -15.05 6.11
N PHE A 159 10.17 -14.58 7.16
CA PHE A 159 10.39 -13.15 7.40
C PHE A 159 11.07 -12.47 6.21
N PHE A 160 12.11 -13.12 5.65
CA PHE A 160 12.83 -12.59 4.50
C PHE A 160 12.00 -12.70 3.22
N ARG A 161 11.34 -13.84 3.01
CA ARG A 161 10.52 -14.10 1.83
C ARG A 161 9.41 -13.05 1.67
N ARG A 162 8.66 -12.79 2.74
CA ARG A 162 7.56 -11.80 2.72
C ARG A 162 8.03 -10.36 2.57
N HIS A 163 9.21 -10.03 3.10
CA HIS A 163 9.75 -8.68 2.93
C HIS A 163 10.35 -8.48 1.54
N LEU A 164 10.80 -9.55 0.87
CA LEU A 164 11.33 -9.53 -0.49
C LEU A 164 10.32 -10.03 -1.53
N ASP A 165 9.02 -9.78 -1.31
CA ASP A 165 7.92 -10.18 -2.20
C ASP A 165 8.11 -9.70 -3.66
N PHE A 166 8.75 -8.55 -3.88
CA PHE A 166 9.08 -8.01 -5.21
C PHE A 166 10.11 -8.84 -5.99
N LEU A 167 10.79 -9.82 -5.38
CA LEU A 167 11.68 -10.73 -6.12
C LEU A 167 10.92 -11.61 -7.12
N ASP A 168 9.62 -11.87 -6.87
CA ASP A 168 8.71 -12.60 -7.76
C ASP A 168 7.55 -11.70 -8.24
N PRO A 169 7.80 -10.79 -9.21
CA PRO A 169 6.81 -9.80 -9.64
C PRO A 169 5.60 -10.42 -10.34
N HIS A 170 5.70 -11.67 -10.79
CA HIS A 170 4.63 -12.37 -11.48
C HIS A 170 3.92 -13.38 -10.55
N GLN A 171 4.37 -13.51 -9.30
CA GLN A 171 3.83 -14.47 -8.32
C GLN A 171 3.78 -15.92 -8.85
N VAL A 172 4.69 -16.26 -9.78
CA VAL A 172 4.68 -17.58 -10.44
C VAL A 172 5.23 -18.66 -9.51
N SER A 173 6.12 -18.27 -8.61
CA SER A 173 6.75 -19.15 -7.62
C SER A 173 6.08 -19.05 -6.26
N SER A 174 5.40 -17.94 -5.93
CA SER A 174 4.72 -17.76 -4.63
C SER A 174 3.65 -18.80 -4.30
N ALA A 175 3.14 -19.52 -5.31
CA ALA A 175 2.04 -20.48 -5.18
C ALA A 175 0.79 -19.88 -4.51
N PHE A 176 0.65 -18.55 -4.53
CA PHE A 176 -0.42 -17.80 -3.85
C PHE A 176 -0.55 -18.15 -2.34
N SER A 177 0.57 -18.41 -1.67
CA SER A 177 0.62 -18.77 -0.24
C SER A 177 0.36 -17.59 0.72
N GLU A 178 0.18 -16.38 0.17
CA GLU A 178 -0.12 -15.16 0.93
C GLU A 178 -1.56 -14.68 0.65
N PRO A 179 -2.30 -14.26 1.70
CA PRO A 179 -1.91 -14.24 3.11
C PRO A 179 -1.97 -15.64 3.75
N SER A 180 -1.00 -15.96 4.61
CA SER A 180 -0.99 -17.25 5.33
C SER A 180 -1.96 -17.26 6.52
N LEU A 181 -2.20 -18.44 7.08
CA LEU A 181 -3.16 -18.61 8.16
C LEU A 181 -2.68 -17.88 9.44
N PRO A 182 -3.58 -17.23 10.20
CA PRO A 182 -3.17 -16.42 11.34
C PRO A 182 -2.48 -17.21 12.48
N SER A 183 -2.72 -18.52 12.56
CA SER A 183 -2.08 -19.44 13.50
C SER A 183 -0.61 -19.69 13.18
N GLU A 184 -0.21 -19.58 11.92
CA GLU A 184 1.16 -19.83 11.44
C GLU A 184 2.02 -18.56 11.48
N THR A 185 1.38 -17.39 11.56
CA THR A 185 2.04 -16.08 11.43
C THR A 185 2.00 -15.29 12.73
N TRP A 186 1.88 -15.96 13.87
CA TRP A 186 1.72 -15.31 15.18
C TRP A 186 2.95 -14.47 15.59
N HIS A 187 4.13 -14.76 15.03
CA HIS A 187 5.40 -14.06 15.28
C HIS A 187 5.73 -12.99 14.23
N LEU A 188 4.97 -12.91 13.13
CA LEU A 188 5.21 -11.99 12.01
C LEU A 188 4.18 -10.87 11.97
N LEU A 189 4.63 -9.64 11.72
CA LEU A 189 3.78 -8.47 11.57
C LEU A 189 4.32 -7.56 10.47
N GLN A 190 3.45 -7.11 9.58
CA GLN A 190 3.80 -6.14 8.53
C GLN A 190 2.96 -4.88 8.71
N LEU A 191 3.63 -3.72 8.78
CA LEU A 191 2.99 -2.43 8.98
C LEU A 191 3.20 -1.57 7.74
N PRO A 192 2.12 -1.10 7.06
CA PRO A 192 2.25 -0.15 5.98
C PRO A 192 2.60 1.23 6.54
N VAL A 193 3.42 1.98 5.80
CA VAL A 193 3.87 3.33 6.12
C VAL A 193 3.73 4.19 4.88
N TYR A 194 3.01 5.29 5.00
CA TYR A 194 2.80 6.24 3.92
C TYR A 194 3.63 7.51 4.15
N THR A 195 4.56 7.80 3.26
CA THR A 195 5.24 9.10 3.23
C THR A 195 4.56 10.00 2.22
N LEU A 196 3.97 11.10 2.68
CA LEU A 196 3.42 12.13 1.80
C LEU A 196 4.53 13.00 1.21
N GLY A 197 4.37 13.41 -0.03
CA GLY A 197 5.29 14.35 -0.66
C GLY A 197 4.58 15.42 -1.48
N LEU A 198 5.29 16.54 -1.64
CA LEU A 198 4.89 17.70 -2.41
C LEU A 198 5.77 17.84 -3.64
N LYS A 199 5.15 18.17 -4.76
CA LYS A 199 5.80 18.52 -6.02
C LYS A 199 5.54 20.00 -6.29
N HIS A 200 6.59 20.80 -6.18
CA HIS A 200 6.55 22.22 -6.54
C HIS A 200 6.70 22.35 -8.06
N ILE A 201 5.65 22.84 -8.73
CA ILE A 201 5.67 23.12 -10.16
C ILE A 201 6.21 24.56 -10.33
N ALA A 202 7.45 24.71 -10.82
CA ALA A 202 7.97 26.04 -11.13
C ALA A 202 7.19 26.66 -12.31
N GLY A 203 6.87 27.95 -12.22
CA GLY A 203 5.86 28.68 -13.00
C GLY A 203 6.00 28.78 -14.53
N ARG A 204 6.63 27.83 -15.23
CA ARG A 204 6.37 27.66 -16.66
C ARG A 204 5.07 26.89 -16.83
N ARG A 205 4.13 27.50 -17.57
CA ARG A 205 2.92 26.86 -18.13
C ARG A 205 3.33 25.79 -19.16
N GLU A 206 4.02 24.74 -18.75
CA GLU A 206 3.82 23.47 -19.44
C GLU A 206 2.40 23.03 -19.13
N ARG A 207 1.66 22.58 -20.16
CA ARG A 207 0.37 21.93 -19.93
C ARG A 207 0.63 20.84 -18.89
N PRO A 208 -0.02 20.84 -17.72
CA PRO A 208 0.19 19.77 -16.76
C PRO A 208 -0.04 18.45 -17.50
N ASP A 209 0.96 17.56 -17.47
CA ASP A 209 0.81 16.21 -17.99
C ASP A 209 -0.46 15.62 -17.36
N ASP A 210 -1.32 15.05 -18.21
CA ASP A 210 -2.54 14.40 -17.75
C ASP A 210 -2.23 13.39 -16.63
N HIS A 211 -3.14 13.28 -15.66
CA HIS A 211 -2.98 12.43 -14.48
C HIS A 211 -2.70 10.98 -14.89
N ALA A 212 -3.33 10.49 -15.96
CA ALA A 212 -3.09 9.13 -16.44
C ALA A 212 -1.66 8.94 -16.96
N THR A 213 -1.12 9.93 -17.68
CA THR A 213 0.26 9.91 -18.18
C THR A 213 1.26 9.90 -17.02
N ARG A 214 1.05 10.75 -16.01
CA ARG A 214 1.92 10.78 -14.81
C ARG A 214 1.88 9.47 -14.03
N ARG A 215 0.69 8.88 -13.86
CA ARG A 215 0.52 7.57 -13.22
C ARG A 215 1.22 6.45 -14.01
N SER A 216 1.15 6.46 -15.34
CA SER A 216 1.85 5.49 -16.19
C SER A 216 3.38 5.63 -16.08
N LYS A 217 3.92 6.87 -16.14
CA LYS A 217 5.34 7.13 -15.92
C LYS A 217 5.81 6.66 -14.53
N ALA A 218 5.01 6.94 -13.50
CA ALA A 218 5.25 6.48 -12.14
C ALA A 218 5.32 4.95 -12.04
N GLN A 219 4.39 4.24 -12.65
CA GLN A 219 4.39 2.77 -12.66
C GLN A 219 5.62 2.20 -13.37
N HIS A 220 6.02 2.77 -14.51
CA HIS A 220 7.25 2.37 -15.19
C HIS A 220 8.50 2.61 -14.33
N ALA A 221 8.56 3.75 -13.63
CA ALA A 221 9.66 4.04 -12.71
C ALA A 221 9.72 3.04 -11.55
N LEU A 222 8.57 2.66 -10.97
CA LEU A 222 8.51 1.66 -9.91
C LEU A 222 8.99 0.28 -10.38
N ILE A 223 8.57 -0.14 -11.58
CA ILE A 223 9.04 -1.40 -12.18
C ILE A 223 10.55 -1.34 -12.44
N ALA A 224 11.06 -0.20 -12.93
CA ALA A 224 12.49 -0.01 -13.14
C ALA A 224 13.28 -0.07 -11.82
N HIS A 225 12.79 0.57 -10.76
CA HIS A 225 13.36 0.52 -9.41
C HIS A 225 13.46 -0.92 -8.88
N HIS A 226 12.38 -1.70 -8.94
CA HIS A 226 12.42 -3.11 -8.53
C HIS A 226 13.37 -3.95 -9.39
N ARG A 227 13.46 -3.69 -10.70
CA ARG A 227 14.44 -4.35 -11.58
C ARG A 227 15.87 -4.03 -11.17
N GLN A 228 16.18 -2.79 -10.80
CA GLN A 228 17.50 -2.37 -10.34
C GLN A 228 17.89 -3.03 -9.01
N LEU A 229 16.93 -3.25 -8.09
CA LEU A 229 17.19 -4.00 -6.86
C LEU A 229 17.44 -5.49 -7.12
N ARG A 230 16.68 -6.09 -8.04
CA ARG A 230 16.77 -7.53 -8.38
C ARG A 230 18.05 -7.89 -9.11
N ILE A 231 18.43 -7.10 -10.13
CA ILE A 231 19.54 -7.43 -11.02
C ILE A 231 20.84 -6.81 -10.46
N PRO A 232 21.88 -7.61 -10.15
CA PRO A 232 23.17 -7.07 -9.74
C PRO A 232 23.76 -6.18 -10.83
N SER A 233 24.06 -4.93 -10.50
CA SER A 233 24.91 -4.08 -11.34
C SER A 233 26.38 -4.39 -11.05
N GLY A 234 27.28 -4.17 -12.02
CA GLY A 234 28.71 -4.51 -11.89
C GLY A 234 29.41 -3.87 -10.67
N THR A 235 28.84 -2.82 -10.09
CA THR A 235 29.14 -2.29 -8.76
C THR A 235 27.94 -2.51 -7.84
N ASP A 236 28.10 -3.25 -6.72
CA ASP A 236 27.00 -3.59 -5.79
C ASP A 236 26.61 -2.41 -4.88
N ASP A 237 26.13 -1.32 -5.47
CA ASP A 237 25.65 -0.11 -4.76
C ASP A 237 24.23 -0.27 -4.17
N ARG A 238 23.63 -1.46 -4.29
CA ARG A 238 22.25 -1.72 -3.87
C ARG A 238 22.07 -1.77 -2.35
N LEU A 239 23.14 -2.06 -1.61
CA LEU A 239 23.09 -2.19 -0.16
C LEU A 239 22.58 -0.89 0.49
N GLY A 240 21.56 -1.03 1.34
CA GLY A 240 20.94 0.08 2.08
C GLY A 240 20.05 1.00 1.26
N LYS A 241 19.81 0.72 -0.03
CA LYS A 241 18.84 1.48 -0.83
C LYS A 241 17.43 1.32 -0.27
N SER A 242 16.66 2.40 -0.26
CA SER A 242 15.26 2.33 0.14
C SER A 242 14.45 1.42 -0.79
N ILE A 243 13.51 0.68 -0.24
CA ILE A 243 12.58 -0.16 -1.01
C ILE A 243 11.26 0.60 -1.12
N VAL A 244 10.80 0.89 -2.34
CA VAL A 244 9.48 1.51 -2.57
C VAL A 244 8.48 0.42 -2.97
N ARG A 245 7.39 0.26 -2.22
CA ARG A 245 6.35 -0.74 -2.52
C ARG A 245 5.36 -0.20 -3.54
N ASN A 246 4.97 1.06 -3.39
CA ASN A 246 4.07 1.75 -4.30
C ASN A 246 4.35 3.25 -4.34
N TYR A 247 3.96 3.88 -5.44
CA TYR A 247 4.04 5.33 -5.61
C TYR A 247 2.73 5.86 -6.19
N HIS A 248 2.03 6.65 -5.38
CA HIS A 248 0.70 7.16 -5.69
C HIS A 248 0.74 8.61 -6.13
N VAL A 249 0.32 8.88 -7.36
CA VAL A 249 0.12 10.24 -7.88
C VAL A 249 -1.31 10.67 -7.58
N LEU A 250 -1.50 11.47 -6.53
CA LEU A 250 -2.82 11.83 -6.00
C LEU A 250 -3.43 12.99 -6.76
N ASP A 251 -2.66 14.07 -6.95
CA ASP A 251 -3.05 15.26 -7.72
C ASP A 251 -1.82 15.91 -8.39
N ASP A 252 -1.93 17.17 -8.82
CA ASP A 252 -0.84 17.93 -9.45
C ASP A 252 0.37 18.17 -8.51
N SER A 253 0.11 18.29 -7.23
CA SER A 253 1.06 18.70 -6.19
C SER A 253 1.36 17.62 -5.16
N HIS A 254 0.44 16.69 -4.90
CA HIS A 254 0.61 15.67 -3.87
C HIS A 254 0.86 14.28 -4.46
N PHE A 255 1.77 13.57 -3.82
CA PHE A 255 1.99 12.14 -4.03
C PHE A 255 2.20 11.43 -2.69
N ALA A 256 2.14 10.10 -2.70
CA ALA A 256 2.48 9.28 -1.54
C ALA A 256 3.40 8.12 -1.94
N ILE A 257 4.37 7.84 -1.08
CA ILE A 257 5.26 6.68 -1.17
C ILE A 257 4.75 5.66 -0.16
N GLU A 258 4.40 4.47 -0.62
CA GLU A 258 4.05 3.34 0.23
C GLU A 258 5.28 2.49 0.51
N GLN A 259 5.52 2.24 1.79
CA GLN A 259 6.63 1.45 2.31
C GLN A 259 6.15 0.56 3.45
N ARG A 260 6.97 -0.39 3.87
CA ARG A 260 6.64 -1.40 4.86
C ARG A 260 7.65 -1.44 5.99
N ILE A 261 7.16 -1.74 7.19
CA ILE A 261 7.95 -2.22 8.32
C ILE A 261 7.58 -3.67 8.56
N SER A 262 8.52 -4.59 8.46
CA SER A 262 8.30 -6.00 8.84
C SER A 262 8.93 -6.28 10.19
N ILE A 263 8.18 -6.98 11.04
CA ILE A 263 8.57 -7.31 12.40
C ILE A 263 8.49 -8.82 12.55
N CYS A 264 9.53 -9.42 13.14
CA CYS A 264 9.55 -10.83 13.52
C CYS A 264 9.99 -10.98 14.97
N LEU A 265 9.23 -11.75 15.75
CA LEU A 265 9.59 -12.13 17.11
C LEU A 265 10.32 -13.48 17.10
N GLN A 266 11.46 -13.53 17.77
CA GLN A 266 12.14 -14.76 18.13
C GLN A 266 12.21 -14.86 19.65
N GLU A 267 11.46 -15.80 20.23
CA GLU A 267 11.43 -15.97 21.69
C GLU A 267 12.56 -16.85 22.20
N SER A 268 13.00 -16.54 23.41
CA SER A 268 13.89 -17.35 24.23
C SER A 268 13.23 -17.57 25.60
N ARG A 269 13.79 -18.46 26.44
CA ARG A 269 13.14 -18.88 27.71
C ARG A 269 12.76 -17.74 28.65
N SER A 270 13.50 -16.62 28.64
CA SER A 270 13.30 -15.48 29.55
C SER A 270 13.55 -14.12 28.91
N SER A 271 13.74 -14.08 27.60
CA SER A 271 14.12 -12.91 26.82
C SER A 271 13.57 -13.09 25.40
N TYR A 272 13.63 -12.03 24.61
CA TYR A 272 13.19 -12.09 23.23
C TYR A 272 14.11 -11.28 22.33
N VAL A 273 14.10 -11.61 21.04
CA VAL A 273 14.75 -10.82 20.00
C VAL A 273 13.68 -10.38 19.01
N LEU A 274 13.51 -9.07 18.83
CA LEU A 274 12.64 -8.51 17.79
C LEU A 274 13.48 -8.06 16.60
N PHE A 275 13.18 -8.60 15.42
CA PHE A 275 13.75 -8.12 14.16
C PHE A 275 12.80 -7.11 13.54
N VAL A 276 13.32 -5.95 13.15
CA VAL A 276 12.56 -4.86 12.54
C VAL A 276 13.23 -4.46 11.24
N TRP A 277 12.58 -4.80 10.13
CA TRP A 277 12.99 -4.42 8.78
C TRP A 277 12.24 -3.20 8.31
N LEU A 278 12.97 -2.11 8.06
CA LEU A 278 12.44 -0.88 7.47
C LEU A 278 12.74 -0.85 5.97
N ASP A 279 11.74 -0.57 5.15
CA ASP A 279 11.94 -0.22 3.74
C ASP A 279 12.68 1.12 3.57
N SER A 280 12.41 2.08 4.45
CA SER A 280 12.90 3.46 4.37
C SER A 280 14.32 3.60 4.94
N THR A 281 15.21 4.25 4.19
CA THR A 281 16.58 4.60 4.63
C THR A 281 16.91 6.06 4.34
N LEU A 282 18.06 6.52 4.86
CA LEU A 282 18.58 7.85 4.56
C LEU A 282 19.25 7.90 3.17
N LYS A 283 19.61 6.74 2.61
CA LYS A 283 20.27 6.60 1.31
C LYS A 283 19.20 6.55 0.22
N TRP A 284 19.04 7.66 -0.48
CA TRP A 284 18.25 7.75 -1.71
C TRP A 284 19.12 7.43 -2.92
N ASP A 285 18.49 6.89 -3.97
CA ASP A 285 19.11 6.74 -5.27
C ASP A 285 19.59 8.08 -5.83
N SER A 286 20.50 8.01 -6.82
CA SER A 286 20.99 9.19 -7.52
C SER A 286 19.80 10.07 -7.92
N PRO A 287 19.76 11.35 -7.50
CA PRO A 287 18.58 12.21 -7.58
C PRO A 287 18.14 12.55 -9.01
N MET A 288 18.73 11.96 -10.05
CA MET A 288 18.38 12.20 -11.45
C MET A 288 17.28 11.28 -11.99
N GLU A 289 17.12 10.04 -11.50
CA GLU A 289 16.29 9.04 -12.22
C GLU A 289 14.90 8.77 -11.63
N GLU A 290 14.71 8.82 -10.31
CA GLU A 290 13.43 8.38 -9.71
C GLU A 290 12.48 9.54 -9.35
N PRO A 291 11.15 9.38 -9.53
CA PRO A 291 10.18 10.46 -9.37
C PRO A 291 9.86 10.82 -7.91
N TRP A 292 10.21 9.96 -6.95
CA TRP A 292 10.00 10.18 -5.51
C TRP A 292 11.25 10.70 -4.78
N CYS A 293 12.41 10.79 -5.44
CA CYS A 293 13.61 11.33 -4.82
C CYS A 293 13.43 12.84 -4.53
N PRO A 294 13.74 13.30 -3.30
CA PRO A 294 13.78 14.73 -3.00
C PRO A 294 14.72 15.48 -3.95
N ARG A 295 14.28 16.60 -4.53
CA ARG A 295 15.09 17.42 -5.46
C ARG A 295 14.91 18.90 -5.13
N ARG A 296 16.02 19.65 -5.10
CA ARG A 296 15.99 21.12 -5.20
C ARG A 296 16.83 21.53 -6.41
N PRO A 297 16.29 22.32 -7.34
CA PRO A 297 17.02 22.69 -8.54
C PRO A 297 18.09 23.74 -8.27
N LEU A 298 19.33 23.46 -8.66
CA LEU A 298 20.11 24.47 -9.38
C LEU A 298 19.72 24.33 -10.85
N GLY A 299 18.66 25.03 -11.28
CA GLY A 299 18.22 25.05 -12.69
C GLY A 299 17.22 23.99 -13.18
N SER A 300 16.81 23.00 -12.38
CA SER A 300 15.69 22.07 -12.71
C SER A 300 14.29 22.69 -12.44
N GLN A 301 13.26 22.19 -13.12
CA GLN A 301 11.91 22.80 -13.17
C GLN A 301 10.92 22.27 -12.10
N ALA A 302 11.28 21.23 -11.32
CA ALA A 302 10.39 20.67 -10.30
C ALA A 302 11.15 20.31 -9.01
N ALA A 303 10.71 20.83 -7.87
CA ALA A 303 11.25 20.45 -6.56
C ALA A 303 10.34 19.41 -5.90
N VAL A 304 10.94 18.37 -5.33
CA VAL A 304 10.23 17.30 -4.61
C VAL A 304 10.58 17.41 -3.14
N GLU A 305 9.57 17.50 -2.29
CA GLU A 305 9.68 17.63 -0.84
C GLU A 305 8.92 16.50 -0.15
N LEU A 306 9.53 15.86 0.84
CA LEU A 306 8.88 14.82 1.64
C LEU A 306 8.38 15.42 2.95
N LEU A 307 7.13 15.15 3.29
CA LEU A 307 6.49 15.62 4.51
C LEU A 307 6.81 14.68 5.67
N PRO A 308 7.10 15.21 6.87
CA PRO A 308 7.37 14.39 8.04
C PRO A 308 6.09 13.71 8.57
N ILE A 309 6.27 12.53 9.15
CA ILE A 309 5.19 11.84 9.86
C ILE A 309 4.99 12.52 11.21
N VAL A 310 3.88 13.24 11.36
CA VAL A 310 3.57 13.99 12.58
C VAL A 310 2.94 13.06 13.59
N ARG A 311 3.73 12.69 14.61
CA ARG A 311 3.27 11.87 15.74
C ARG A 311 2.83 12.78 16.88
N TYR A 312 1.53 13.07 16.95
CA TYR A 312 0.98 13.80 18.10
C TYR A 312 1.08 12.95 19.37
N ARG A 313 1.60 13.54 20.45
CA ARG A 313 1.44 13.03 21.82
C ARG A 313 1.03 14.19 22.71
N HIS A 314 0.18 13.90 23.70
CA HIS A 314 -0.30 14.92 24.64
C HIS A 314 0.87 15.66 25.31
N ASN A 315 0.86 16.99 25.20
CA ASN A 315 1.89 17.90 25.71
C ASN A 315 3.31 17.66 25.16
N LEU A 316 3.48 17.02 23.99
CA LEU A 316 4.80 16.72 23.43
C LEU A 316 5.61 17.99 23.14
N ALA A 317 4.97 19.01 22.55
CA ALA A 317 5.62 20.29 22.23
C ALA A 317 6.12 21.00 23.51
N LEU A 318 5.36 20.92 24.60
CA LEU A 318 5.75 21.47 25.91
C LEU A 318 6.93 20.70 26.55
N LYS A 319 7.14 19.45 26.12
CA LYS A 319 8.22 18.57 26.56
C LYS A 319 9.39 18.56 25.58
N SER A 320 9.48 19.51 24.65
CA SER A 320 10.56 19.60 23.65
C SER A 320 11.95 19.61 24.28
N HIS A 321 12.14 20.25 25.44
CA HIS A 321 13.39 20.25 26.20
C HIS A 321 13.88 18.85 26.63
N ARG A 322 12.97 17.86 26.68
CA ARG A 322 13.29 16.45 26.96
C ARG A 322 13.68 15.67 25.71
N ILE A 323 13.31 16.19 24.54
CA ILE A 323 13.63 15.61 23.23
C ILE A 323 14.95 16.23 22.80
N LYS A 324 16.07 15.68 23.30
CA LYS A 324 17.38 16.05 22.76
C LYS A 324 17.48 15.46 21.34
N ALA A 325 17.42 16.31 20.33
CA ALA A 325 17.97 15.93 19.04
C ALA A 325 19.48 15.71 19.28
N LYS A 326 19.97 14.48 19.12
CA LYS A 326 21.41 14.30 18.90
C LYS A 326 21.74 15.24 17.73
N SER A 327 22.68 16.16 17.94
CA SER A 327 23.17 17.08 16.91
C SER A 327 23.41 16.27 15.64
N ARG A 328 22.45 16.31 14.71
CA ARG A 328 22.63 15.72 13.41
C ARG A 328 23.27 16.81 12.58
N ASP A 329 24.30 16.45 11.84
CA ASP A 329 24.72 17.28 10.73
C ASP A 329 23.47 17.66 9.92
N PRO A 330 23.35 18.92 9.48
CA PRO A 330 22.22 19.31 8.65
C PRO A 330 22.12 18.30 7.51
N VAL A 331 21.03 17.50 7.53
CA VAL A 331 20.80 16.50 6.48
C VAL A 331 20.88 17.28 5.18
N PRO A 332 21.81 16.95 4.26
CA PRO A 332 22.27 17.91 3.28
C PRO A 332 21.11 18.54 2.50
N PHE A 333 20.05 17.78 2.18
CA PHE A 333 18.89 18.29 1.46
C PHE A 333 17.60 17.50 1.76
N GLY A 334 16.50 18.20 2.07
CA GLY A 334 15.18 17.63 2.34
C GLY A 334 15.03 17.01 3.74
N ALA A 335 13.83 17.08 4.33
CA ALA A 335 13.57 16.36 5.57
C ALA A 335 13.64 14.85 5.28
N PRO A 336 14.47 14.07 6.00
CA PRO A 336 14.50 12.62 5.80
C PRO A 336 13.13 12.02 6.10
N GLN A 337 12.81 10.91 5.45
CA GLN A 337 11.62 10.13 5.81
C GLN A 337 11.62 9.84 7.30
N SER A 338 10.53 10.19 7.97
CA SER A 338 10.44 10.01 9.43
C SER A 338 10.58 8.54 9.84
N ALA A 339 10.18 7.62 8.97
CA ALA A 339 10.36 6.18 9.18
C ALA A 339 11.83 5.74 9.11
N ALA A 340 12.65 6.32 8.22
CA ALA A 340 14.08 6.04 8.14
C ALA A 340 14.82 6.39 9.44
N LEU A 341 14.29 7.31 10.23
CA LEU A 341 14.91 7.75 11.49
C LEU A 341 14.59 6.86 12.69
N ILE A 342 13.61 5.96 12.60
CA ILE A 342 13.11 5.26 13.78
C ILE A 342 14.17 4.38 14.42
N HIS A 343 15.02 3.73 13.63
CA HIS A 343 16.08 2.86 14.14
C HIS A 343 17.17 3.59 14.93
N HIS A 344 17.26 4.92 14.85
CA HIS A 344 18.14 5.72 15.70
C HIS A 344 17.43 6.26 16.95
N ASP A 345 16.10 6.38 16.89
CA ASP A 345 15.28 7.17 17.81
C ASP A 345 14.23 6.33 18.58
N TYR A 346 14.23 5.01 18.39
CA TYR A 346 13.21 4.06 18.83
C TYR A 346 12.89 4.06 20.34
N VAL A 347 13.85 4.42 21.20
CA VAL A 347 13.67 4.42 22.67
C VAL A 347 13.39 5.82 23.22
N ARG A 348 13.29 6.87 22.39
CA ARG A 348 13.14 8.25 22.88
C ARG A 348 11.86 8.46 23.71
N ALA A 349 10.80 7.73 23.42
CA ALA A 349 9.50 7.95 24.03
C ALA A 349 8.83 6.68 24.59
N SER A 350 9.61 5.60 24.72
CA SER A 350 9.26 4.34 25.38
C SER A 350 10.12 4.13 26.63
N SER A 351 9.60 3.40 27.61
CA SER A 351 10.38 3.07 28.82
C SER A 351 11.27 1.84 28.59
N PRO A 352 12.61 1.95 28.66
CA PRO A 352 13.53 0.83 28.41
C PRO A 352 13.24 -0.38 29.30
N ASN A 353 12.93 -0.15 30.58
CA ASN A 353 12.59 -1.20 31.53
C ASN A 353 11.34 -2.01 31.15
N VAL A 354 10.34 -1.38 30.53
CA VAL A 354 9.13 -2.06 30.07
C VAL A 354 9.39 -2.77 28.75
N VAL A 355 10.15 -2.14 27.83
CA VAL A 355 10.60 -2.78 26.59
C VAL A 355 11.32 -4.09 26.92
N ARG A 356 12.30 -4.06 27.85
CA ARG A 356 13.00 -5.28 28.28
C ARG A 356 12.05 -6.43 28.65
N GLN A 357 10.96 -6.12 29.35
CA GLN A 357 10.09 -7.11 29.96
C GLN A 357 8.90 -7.52 29.07
N ASP A 358 8.54 -6.73 28.07
CA ASP A 358 7.31 -6.93 27.29
C ASP A 358 7.53 -6.66 25.78
N ALA A 359 7.42 -7.72 24.99
CA ALA A 359 7.62 -7.68 23.53
C ALA A 359 6.50 -6.90 22.82
N SER A 360 5.26 -6.98 23.33
CA SER A 360 4.13 -6.23 22.76
C SER A 360 4.32 -4.73 22.97
N TYR A 361 4.84 -4.32 24.14
CA TYR A 361 5.15 -2.92 24.42
C TYR A 361 6.26 -2.37 23.52
N ALA A 362 7.27 -3.20 23.21
CA ALA A 362 8.37 -2.83 22.35
C ALA A 362 7.87 -2.35 20.97
N ILE A 363 6.94 -3.05 20.34
CA ILE A 363 6.48 -2.67 19.00
C ILE A 363 5.53 -1.46 18.97
N THR A 364 5.13 -0.91 20.13
CA THR A 364 4.14 0.18 20.20
C THR A 364 4.61 1.48 19.52
N GLU A 365 5.92 1.76 19.50
CA GLU A 365 6.46 2.93 18.77
C GLU A 365 6.28 2.80 17.25
N LEU A 366 6.49 1.59 16.73
CA LEU A 366 6.40 1.25 15.30
C LEU A 366 4.95 1.28 14.83
N LEU A 367 4.05 0.67 15.60
CA LEU A 367 2.61 0.72 15.37
C LEU A 367 2.08 2.16 15.36
N ARG A 368 2.48 3.00 16.34
CA ARG A 368 2.11 4.41 16.35
C ARG A 368 2.63 5.19 15.15
N LEU A 369 3.86 4.91 14.71
CA LEU A 369 4.42 5.52 13.50
C LEU A 369 3.58 5.15 12.27
N SER A 370 3.28 3.87 12.09
CA SER A 370 2.44 3.38 11.00
C SER A 370 1.04 4.01 11.04
N ALA A 371 0.36 3.97 12.20
CA ALA A 371 -0.97 4.56 12.37
C ALA A 371 -0.99 6.07 12.09
N ALA A 372 0.03 6.82 12.56
CA ALA A 372 0.14 8.24 12.28
C ALA A 372 0.30 8.54 10.78
N SER A 373 1.16 7.77 10.10
CA SER A 373 1.39 7.92 8.65
C SER A 373 0.11 7.67 7.83
N GLN A 374 -0.62 6.62 8.20
CA GLN A 374 -1.90 6.24 7.59
C GLN A 374 -2.98 7.28 7.87
N SER A 375 -3.07 7.77 9.11
CA SER A 375 -4.03 8.83 9.48
C SER A 375 -3.76 10.14 8.71
N GLN A 376 -2.49 10.52 8.53
CA GLN A 376 -2.13 11.67 7.70
C GLN A 376 -2.51 11.48 6.23
N PHE A 377 -2.27 10.29 5.67
CA PHE A 377 -2.70 9.96 4.31
C PHE A 377 -4.23 10.05 4.15
N LEU A 378 -4.99 9.54 5.11
CA LEU A 378 -6.46 9.68 5.12
C LEU A 378 -6.91 11.14 5.29
N ASN A 379 -6.21 11.96 6.08
CA ASN A 379 -6.51 13.38 6.20
C ASN A 379 -6.43 14.07 4.83
N LEU A 380 -5.37 13.77 4.06
CA LEU A 380 -5.19 14.30 2.71
C LEU A 380 -6.34 13.86 1.79
N LEU A 381 -6.64 12.55 1.74
CA LEU A 381 -7.71 12.03 0.88
C LEU A 381 -9.11 12.52 1.29
N ASN A 382 -9.34 12.75 2.58
CA ASN A 382 -10.62 13.25 3.08
C ASN A 382 -10.78 14.77 2.92
N SER A 383 -9.69 15.51 2.63
CA SER A 383 -9.74 16.94 2.28
C SER A 383 -10.13 17.19 0.82
N ASP A 384 -10.33 16.13 0.05
CA ASP A 384 -10.66 16.20 -1.36
C ASP A 384 -12.07 16.77 -1.58
N VAL A 385 -12.16 17.84 -2.41
CA VAL A 385 -13.39 18.53 -2.78
C VAL A 385 -14.42 17.59 -3.40
N VAL A 386 -13.95 16.50 -4.02
CA VAL A 386 -14.80 15.46 -4.61
C VAL A 386 -15.81 14.90 -3.60
N LEU A 387 -15.40 14.76 -2.34
CA LEU A 387 -16.23 14.23 -1.27
C LEU A 387 -17.28 15.23 -0.78
N GLU A 388 -17.07 16.53 -1.00
CA GLU A 388 -18.00 17.56 -0.58
C GLU A 388 -19.09 17.81 -1.61
N ARG A 389 -18.78 17.72 -2.91
CA ARG A 389 -19.70 18.06 -4.00
C ARG A 389 -19.53 17.15 -5.24
N PRO A 390 -20.02 15.89 -5.19
CA PRO A 390 -19.83 14.93 -6.27
C PRO A 390 -20.50 15.33 -7.60
N SER A 391 -21.58 16.11 -7.57
CA SER A 391 -22.37 16.48 -8.75
C SER A 391 -21.83 17.69 -9.53
N SER A 392 -20.89 18.45 -8.98
CA SER A 392 -20.29 19.62 -9.64
C SER A 392 -18.95 19.34 -10.32
N ILE A 393 -18.53 18.07 -10.32
CA ILE A 393 -17.19 17.65 -10.74
C ILE A 393 -17.14 17.48 -12.26
N SER A 394 -15.99 17.84 -12.83
CA SER A 394 -15.71 17.66 -14.25
C SER A 394 -15.62 16.16 -14.60
N THR A 395 -16.07 15.78 -15.79
CA THR A 395 -15.92 14.39 -16.30
C THR A 395 -14.45 13.93 -16.33
N ASP A 396 -13.52 14.88 -16.43
CA ASP A 396 -12.08 14.64 -16.49
C ASP A 396 -11.49 14.15 -15.15
N GLU A 397 -12.18 14.41 -14.03
CA GLU A 397 -11.72 13.99 -12.70
C GLU A 397 -12.13 12.55 -12.34
N VAL A 398 -13.09 11.95 -13.04
CA VAL A 398 -13.63 10.60 -12.75
C VAL A 398 -12.54 9.53 -12.64
N PRO A 399 -11.54 9.44 -13.55
CA PRO A 399 -10.44 8.47 -13.41
C PRO A 399 -9.60 8.68 -12.14
N SER A 400 -9.48 9.93 -11.66
CA SER A 400 -8.77 10.23 -10.43
C SER A 400 -9.53 9.78 -9.19
N VAL A 401 -10.86 9.90 -9.19
CA VAL A 401 -11.70 9.41 -8.10
C VAL A 401 -11.67 7.88 -8.02
N ILE A 402 -11.75 7.19 -9.17
CA ILE A 402 -11.61 5.72 -9.24
C ILE A 402 -10.25 5.29 -8.68
N TYR A 403 -9.18 5.96 -9.12
CA TYR A 403 -7.83 5.65 -8.67
C TYR A 403 -7.68 5.78 -7.15
N ARG A 404 -8.19 6.86 -6.54
CA ARG A 404 -8.18 7.04 -5.08
C ARG A 404 -9.03 5.99 -4.35
N SER A 405 -10.17 5.60 -4.93
CA SER A 405 -11.02 4.52 -4.39
C SER A 405 -10.31 3.16 -4.38
N GLN A 406 -9.51 2.86 -5.40
CA GLN A 406 -8.71 1.64 -5.46
C GLN A 406 -7.63 1.64 -4.36
N ILE A 407 -6.91 2.74 -4.17
CA ILE A 407 -5.91 2.86 -3.10
C ILE A 407 -6.55 2.65 -1.73
N LEU A 408 -7.70 3.28 -1.48
CA LEU A 408 -8.43 3.14 -0.22
C LEU A 408 -8.95 1.71 0.02
N SER A 409 -9.29 0.98 -1.04
CA SER A 409 -9.69 -0.42 -0.94
C SER A 409 -8.52 -1.30 -0.50
N SER A 410 -7.32 -1.08 -1.07
CA SER A 410 -6.09 -1.76 -0.63
C SER A 410 -5.72 -1.40 0.81
N MET A 411 -5.79 -0.12 1.18
CA MET A 411 -5.52 0.32 2.55
C MET A 411 -6.53 -0.26 3.56
N SER A 412 -7.80 -0.41 3.18
CA SER A 412 -8.82 -1.05 4.01
C SER A 412 -8.47 -2.51 4.31
N GLN A 413 -7.90 -3.23 3.35
CA GLN A 413 -7.44 -4.60 3.55
C GLN A 413 -6.23 -4.63 4.50
N GLN A 414 -5.23 -3.78 4.26
CA GLN A 414 -4.03 -3.70 5.09
C GLN A 414 -4.34 -3.35 6.56
N THR A 415 -5.21 -2.36 6.80
CA THR A 415 -5.62 -1.97 8.16
C THR A 415 -6.38 -3.08 8.88
N HIS A 416 -7.19 -3.86 8.15
CA HIS A 416 -7.86 -5.04 8.67
C HIS A 416 -6.85 -6.12 9.09
N GLU A 417 -5.88 -6.44 8.23
CA GLU A 417 -4.83 -7.44 8.50
C GLU A 417 -3.98 -7.05 9.71
N VAL A 418 -3.54 -5.79 9.81
CA VAL A 418 -2.79 -5.29 10.97
C VAL A 418 -3.61 -5.43 12.24
N ARG A 419 -4.91 -5.08 12.22
CA ARG A 419 -5.78 -5.21 13.40
C ARG A 419 -5.94 -6.67 13.83
N GLN A 420 -6.10 -7.58 12.87
CA GLN A 420 -6.19 -9.01 13.14
C GLN A 420 -4.89 -9.55 13.74
N CYS A 421 -3.73 -9.14 13.21
CA CYS A 421 -2.43 -9.50 13.78
C CYS A 421 -2.26 -8.95 15.21
N MET A 422 -2.64 -7.70 15.47
CA MET A 422 -2.61 -7.14 16.81
C MET A 422 -3.49 -7.92 17.80
N ARG A 423 -4.69 -8.34 17.37
CA ARG A 423 -5.55 -9.17 18.21
C ARG A 423 -4.86 -10.50 18.56
N ASN A 424 -4.30 -11.17 17.56
CA ASN A 424 -3.59 -12.42 17.76
C ASN A 424 -2.38 -12.25 18.68
N ILE A 425 -1.59 -11.17 18.53
CA ILE A 425 -0.46 -10.85 19.42
C ILE A 425 -0.94 -10.67 20.87
N GLY A 426 -2.06 -9.99 21.08
CA GLY A 426 -2.65 -9.82 22.41
C GLY A 426 -3.04 -11.14 23.06
N GLU A 427 -3.58 -12.07 22.28
CA GLU A 427 -4.01 -13.41 22.69
C GLU A 427 -2.85 -14.45 22.69
N SER A 428 -1.70 -14.12 22.11
CA SER A 428 -0.54 -15.00 21.91
C SER A 428 0.36 -15.12 23.16
N HIS A 429 1.34 -16.02 23.04
CA HIS A 429 2.39 -16.31 24.00
C HIS A 429 3.55 -15.31 23.99
N TRP A 430 3.44 -14.21 23.21
CA TRP A 430 4.43 -13.12 23.19
C TRP A 430 4.83 -12.74 24.61
N THR A 431 6.13 -12.63 24.84
CA THR A 431 6.72 -12.34 26.15
C THR A 431 6.07 -11.10 26.78
N LYS A 432 5.38 -11.30 27.91
CA LYS A 432 4.66 -10.26 28.66
C LYS A 432 5.42 -9.87 29.91
N ALA A 433 5.32 -8.60 30.30
CA ALA A 433 5.90 -8.17 31.56
C ALA A 433 5.26 -8.90 32.76
N PRO A 434 6.05 -9.24 33.79
CA PRO A 434 5.53 -9.84 35.01
C PRO A 434 4.57 -8.87 35.72
N GLU A 435 3.62 -9.42 36.47
CA GLU A 435 2.60 -8.64 37.17
C GLU A 435 3.24 -7.54 38.03
N GLY A 436 2.88 -6.29 37.74
CA GLY A 436 3.52 -5.13 38.34
C GLY A 436 3.22 -3.84 37.60
N SER A 437 4.02 -2.81 37.86
CA SER A 437 3.87 -1.50 37.21
C SER A 437 4.17 -1.55 35.70
N SER A 438 5.19 -2.33 35.30
CA SER A 438 5.53 -2.54 33.89
C SER A 438 4.39 -3.19 33.12
N HIS A 439 3.80 -4.27 33.67
CA HIS A 439 2.66 -4.96 33.06
C HIS A 439 1.46 -4.02 32.89
N LYS A 440 1.09 -3.27 33.94
CA LYS A 440 -0.01 -2.29 33.85
C LYS A 440 0.22 -1.26 32.75
N LYS A 441 1.46 -0.75 32.63
CA LYS A 441 1.83 0.22 31.60
C LYS A 441 1.82 -0.37 30.19
N ALA A 442 2.30 -1.61 30.04
CA ALA A 442 2.28 -2.34 28.77
C ALA A 442 0.84 -2.57 28.30
N THR A 443 0.00 -3.16 29.17
CA THR A 443 -1.41 -3.45 28.89
C THR A 443 -2.21 -2.18 28.58
N GLN A 444 -2.00 -1.09 29.34
CA GLN A 444 -2.67 0.19 29.06
C GLN A 444 -2.23 0.77 27.70
N SER A 445 -0.93 0.73 27.41
CA SER A 445 -0.38 1.22 26.14
C SER A 445 -0.88 0.40 24.95
N TRP A 446 -1.00 -0.93 25.12
CA TRP A 446 -1.52 -1.84 24.11
C TRP A 446 -3.01 -1.60 23.85
N GLY A 447 -3.83 -1.54 24.90
CA GLY A 447 -5.27 -1.30 24.77
C GLY A 447 -5.61 0.05 24.13
N ALA A 448 -4.85 1.11 24.44
CA ALA A 448 -5.00 2.40 23.75
C ALA A 448 -4.69 2.30 22.25
N LEU A 449 -3.66 1.54 21.90
CA LEU A 449 -3.23 1.35 20.52
C LEU A 449 -4.19 0.46 19.72
N GLU A 450 -4.76 -0.57 20.34
CA GLU A 450 -5.84 -1.34 19.73
C GLU A 450 -7.06 -0.47 19.41
N ALA A 451 -7.43 0.43 20.32
CA ALA A 451 -8.51 1.39 20.08
C ALA A 451 -8.17 2.37 18.95
N ASP A 452 -6.93 2.90 18.90
CA ASP A 452 -6.47 3.78 17.83
C ASP A 452 -6.50 3.08 16.46
N HIS A 453 -6.04 1.83 16.37
CA HIS A 453 -6.06 1.05 15.13
C HIS A 453 -7.47 0.66 14.70
N GLU A 454 -8.36 0.38 15.65
CA GLU A 454 -9.78 0.14 15.34
C GLU A 454 -10.45 1.40 14.80
N CYS A 455 -10.18 2.56 15.41
CA CYS A 455 -10.63 3.86 14.89
C CYS A 455 -10.08 4.13 13.48
N LEU A 456 -8.80 3.84 13.24
CA LEU A 456 -8.17 3.99 11.92
C LEU A 456 -8.81 3.07 10.87
N ARG A 457 -9.09 1.81 11.22
CA ARG A 457 -9.76 0.83 10.36
C ARG A 457 -11.16 1.32 9.97
N GLU A 458 -11.97 1.73 10.94
CA GLU A 458 -13.32 2.23 10.68
C GLU A 458 -13.29 3.52 9.85
N ARG A 459 -12.37 4.43 10.15
CA ARG A 459 -12.19 5.66 9.37
C ARG A 459 -11.78 5.37 7.92
N THR A 460 -10.88 4.42 7.71
CA THR A 460 -10.47 3.98 6.35
C THR A 460 -11.67 3.44 5.57
N ARG A 461 -12.47 2.57 6.21
CA ARG A 461 -13.72 2.03 5.64
C ARG A 461 -14.69 3.14 5.27
N MET A 462 -14.97 4.06 6.18
CA MET A 462 -15.88 5.19 5.93
C MET A 462 -15.43 6.05 4.74
N VAL A 463 -14.14 6.40 4.66
CA VAL A 463 -13.61 7.20 3.54
C VAL A 463 -13.66 6.39 2.24
N SER A 464 -13.28 5.11 2.26
CA SER A 464 -13.41 4.20 1.12
C SER A 464 -14.85 4.18 0.58
N ASP A 465 -15.84 4.01 1.45
CA ASP A 465 -17.25 3.90 1.07
C ASP A 465 -17.76 5.20 0.45
N ARG A 466 -17.35 6.37 0.99
CA ARG A 466 -17.67 7.68 0.39
C ARG A 466 -17.09 7.85 -1.01
N TYR A 467 -15.85 7.42 -1.24
CA TYR A 467 -15.26 7.44 -2.58
C TYR A 467 -16.00 6.50 -3.54
N LYS A 468 -16.40 5.30 -3.09
CA LYS A 468 -17.19 4.37 -3.90
C LYS A 468 -18.55 4.96 -4.28
N GLU A 469 -19.24 5.59 -3.33
CA GLU A 469 -20.49 6.30 -3.58
C GLU A 469 -20.29 7.45 -4.59
N ALA A 470 -19.23 8.26 -4.40
CA ALA A 470 -18.89 9.33 -5.33
C ALA A 470 -18.64 8.81 -6.76
N VAL A 471 -17.93 7.69 -6.91
CA VAL A 471 -17.74 7.02 -8.22
C VAL A 471 -19.07 6.66 -8.86
N VAL A 472 -20.02 6.09 -8.10
CA VAL A 472 -21.35 5.73 -8.62
C VAL A 472 -22.13 6.96 -9.07
N ILE A 473 -22.14 8.03 -8.26
CA ILE A 473 -22.83 9.30 -8.59
C ILE A 473 -22.23 9.93 -9.85
N LEU A 474 -20.90 9.96 -9.95
CA LEU A 474 -20.17 10.48 -11.09
C LEU A 474 -20.47 9.70 -12.37
N MET A 475 -20.45 8.37 -12.31
CA MET A 475 -20.77 7.52 -13.46
C MET A 475 -22.20 7.71 -13.95
N ASN A 476 -23.17 7.81 -13.03
CA ASN A 476 -24.56 8.08 -13.38
C ASN A 476 -24.72 9.47 -14.03
N THR A 477 -24.01 10.48 -13.50
CA THR A 477 -24.03 11.84 -14.05
C THR A 477 -23.42 11.88 -15.45
N MET A 478 -22.30 11.18 -15.66
CA MET A 478 -21.65 11.04 -16.96
C MET A 478 -22.57 10.35 -17.98
N ALA A 479 -23.20 9.24 -17.61
CA ALA A 479 -24.14 8.54 -18.48
C ALA A 479 -25.35 9.41 -18.87
N ILE A 480 -25.86 10.23 -17.95
CA ILE A 480 -26.92 11.20 -18.24
C ILE A 480 -26.43 12.29 -19.20
N ALA A 481 -25.21 12.79 -19.01
CA ALA A 481 -24.61 13.80 -19.89
C ALA A 481 -24.42 13.26 -21.33
N GLU A 482 -23.83 12.08 -21.47
CA GLU A 482 -23.65 11.41 -22.76
C GLU A 482 -24.99 11.14 -23.46
N SER A 483 -26.00 10.68 -22.71
CA SER A 483 -27.36 10.50 -23.23
C SER A 483 -27.95 11.80 -23.79
N ARG A 484 -27.78 12.93 -23.09
CA ARG A 484 -28.23 14.25 -23.56
C ARG A 484 -27.50 14.67 -24.84
N GLU A 485 -26.19 14.48 -24.91
CA GLU A 485 -25.42 14.77 -26.11
C GLU A 485 -25.87 13.91 -27.30
N GLY A 486 -26.08 12.61 -27.08
CA GLY A 486 -26.63 11.70 -28.08
C GLY A 486 -28.01 12.14 -28.59
N ILE A 487 -28.89 12.61 -27.70
CA ILE A 487 -30.20 13.17 -28.09
C ILE A 487 -30.02 14.45 -28.93
N VAL A 488 -29.08 15.33 -28.56
CA VAL A 488 -28.80 16.56 -29.33
C VAL A 488 -28.24 16.22 -30.71
N GLN A 489 -27.33 15.26 -30.81
CA GLN A 489 -26.79 14.78 -32.08
C GLN A 489 -27.88 14.14 -32.95
N ALA A 490 -28.72 13.28 -32.37
CA ALA A 490 -29.86 12.68 -33.06
C ALA A 490 -30.85 13.75 -33.59
N LYS A 491 -31.11 14.81 -32.81
CA LYS A 491 -31.91 15.95 -33.27
C LYS A 491 -31.27 16.70 -34.45
N LYS A 492 -29.94 16.88 -34.45
CA LYS A 492 -29.22 17.51 -35.57
C LYS A 492 -29.31 16.66 -36.84
N VAL A 493 -29.08 15.35 -36.73
CA VAL A 493 -29.22 14.40 -37.85
C VAL A 493 -30.66 14.38 -38.37
N SER A 494 -31.64 14.39 -37.46
CA SER A 494 -33.07 14.47 -37.81
C SER A 494 -33.43 15.73 -38.60
N ARG A 495 -32.86 16.89 -38.26
CA ARG A 495 -33.05 18.14 -39.02
C ARG A 495 -32.38 18.08 -40.39
N LEU A 496 -31.16 17.56 -40.48
CA LEU A 496 -30.42 17.44 -41.73
C LEU A 496 -31.13 16.49 -42.71
N THR A 497 -31.56 15.32 -42.23
CA THR A 497 -32.34 14.38 -43.03
C THR A 497 -33.64 15.01 -43.51
N SER A 498 -34.42 15.66 -42.65
CA SER A 498 -35.63 16.38 -43.09
C SER A 498 -35.35 17.42 -44.18
N LEU A 499 -34.20 18.10 -44.16
CA LEU A 499 -33.81 19.03 -45.21
C LEU A 499 -33.45 18.31 -46.53
N ALA A 500 -32.72 17.21 -46.46
CA ALA A 500 -32.35 16.40 -47.62
C ALA A 500 -33.57 15.83 -48.37
N PHE A 501 -34.61 15.40 -47.64
CA PHE A 501 -35.87 14.91 -48.24
C PHE A 501 -36.64 16.00 -49.00
N ILE A 502 -36.34 17.28 -48.78
CA ILE A 502 -36.89 18.40 -49.56
C ILE A 502 -35.97 18.71 -50.76
N PHE A 503 -34.67 18.86 -50.52
CA PHE A 503 -33.74 19.31 -51.57
C PHE A 503 -33.41 18.27 -52.61
N VAL A 504 -33.33 16.97 -52.25
CA VAL A 504 -32.94 15.91 -53.20
C VAL A 504 -33.98 15.78 -54.33
N PRO A 505 -35.30 15.67 -54.06
CA PRO A 505 -36.31 15.68 -55.12
C PRO A 505 -36.30 16.95 -55.97
N LEU A 506 -36.17 18.11 -55.36
CA LEU A 506 -36.13 19.40 -56.06
C LEU A 506 -34.89 19.55 -56.96
N SER A 507 -33.73 19.09 -56.47
CA SER A 507 -32.48 19.10 -57.25
C SER A 507 -32.57 18.12 -58.42
N PHE A 508 -33.22 16.97 -58.23
CA PHE A 508 -33.45 16.01 -59.29
C PHE A 508 -34.37 16.56 -60.38
N THR A 509 -35.51 17.18 -60.02
CA THR A 509 -36.41 17.75 -61.03
C THR A 509 -35.78 18.94 -61.75
N THR A 510 -35.09 19.84 -61.05
CA THR A 510 -34.36 20.94 -61.70
C THR A 510 -33.27 20.45 -62.64
N SER A 511 -32.50 19.43 -62.26
CA SER A 511 -31.50 18.81 -63.15
C SER A 511 -32.17 18.14 -64.36
N PHE A 512 -33.26 17.40 -64.17
CA PHE A 512 -33.95 16.68 -65.26
C PHE A 512 -34.54 17.65 -66.30
N PHE A 513 -35.19 18.72 -65.86
CA PHE A 513 -35.72 19.75 -66.76
C PHE A 513 -34.64 20.71 -67.28
N GLY A 514 -33.46 20.75 -66.67
CA GLY A 514 -32.28 21.48 -67.15
C GLY A 514 -31.47 20.72 -68.21
N MET A 515 -31.74 19.43 -68.43
CA MET A 515 -31.11 18.66 -69.50
C MET A 515 -31.73 19.00 -70.85
N ASN A 516 -30.90 19.33 -71.84
CA ASN A 516 -31.33 19.64 -73.21
C ASN A 516 -31.71 18.37 -73.99
N VAL A 517 -32.84 17.76 -73.64
CA VAL A 517 -33.37 16.57 -74.32
C VAL A 517 -34.21 17.01 -75.52
N GLN A 518 -33.94 16.45 -76.71
CA GLN A 518 -34.60 16.88 -77.96
C GLN A 518 -36.14 16.81 -77.90
N GLN A 519 -36.69 15.79 -77.23
CA GLN A 519 -38.14 15.61 -77.03
C GLN A 519 -38.80 16.72 -76.19
N LEU A 520 -38.07 17.34 -75.25
CA LEU A 520 -38.58 18.46 -74.44
C LEU A 520 -38.51 19.81 -75.18
N SER A 521 -37.57 19.95 -76.13
CA SER A 521 -37.35 21.19 -76.90
C SER A 521 -38.36 21.42 -78.04
N GLN A 522 -38.98 20.36 -78.56
CA GLN A 522 -39.92 20.43 -79.68
C GLN A 522 -41.37 20.73 -79.24
N GLN A 523 -41.69 20.53 -77.96
CA GLN A 523 -43.02 20.76 -77.41
C GLN A 523 -42.99 22.03 -76.54
N LYS A 524 -43.94 22.96 -76.72
CA LYS A 524 -44.12 24.14 -75.83
C LYS A 524 -44.56 23.67 -74.44
N THR A 525 -43.62 23.12 -73.66
CA THR A 525 -43.85 22.72 -72.28
C THR A 525 -43.96 23.97 -71.43
N SER A 526 -45.13 24.17 -70.83
CA SER A 526 -45.36 25.29 -69.90
C SER A 526 -44.48 25.08 -68.66
N ILE A 527 -43.80 26.15 -68.23
CA ILE A 527 -42.98 26.16 -67.00
C ILE A 527 -43.77 25.73 -65.76
N TRP A 528 -45.11 25.80 -65.84
CA TRP A 528 -46.04 25.31 -64.82
C TRP A 528 -45.89 23.81 -64.50
N ILE A 529 -45.56 22.98 -65.49
CA ILE A 529 -45.45 21.52 -65.32
C ILE A 529 -44.31 21.17 -64.36
N TRP A 530 -43.20 21.93 -64.40
CA TRP A 530 -42.07 21.76 -63.48
C TRP A 530 -42.49 21.95 -62.01
N PHE A 531 -43.29 22.98 -61.70
CA PHE A 531 -43.78 23.23 -60.35
C PHE A 531 -44.66 22.07 -59.84
N VAL A 532 -45.56 21.55 -60.68
CA VAL A 532 -46.46 20.45 -60.32
C VAL A 532 -45.68 19.17 -60.00
N VAL A 533 -44.74 18.78 -60.89
CA VAL A 533 -43.93 17.57 -60.70
C VAL A 533 -43.04 17.69 -59.46
N SER A 534 -42.44 18.86 -59.23
CA SER A 534 -41.55 19.12 -58.09
C SER A 534 -42.29 19.06 -56.74
N ILE A 535 -43.51 19.62 -56.67
CA ILE A 535 -44.35 19.58 -55.45
C ILE A 535 -44.81 18.16 -55.16
N ILE A 536 -45.27 17.41 -56.16
CA ILE A 536 -45.73 16.03 -55.98
C ILE A 536 -44.58 15.14 -55.49
N LEU A 537 -43.41 15.22 -56.14
CA LEU A 537 -42.27 14.38 -55.79
C LEU A 537 -41.72 14.69 -54.38
N SER A 538 -41.62 15.99 -54.03
CA SER A 538 -41.20 16.41 -52.69
C SER A 538 -42.23 16.05 -51.62
N GLY A 539 -43.53 16.15 -51.95
CA GLY A 539 -44.62 15.76 -51.06
C GLY A 539 -44.63 14.26 -50.76
N ILE A 540 -44.40 13.42 -51.77
CA ILE A 540 -44.26 11.97 -51.62
C ILE A 540 -43.04 11.64 -50.75
N ALA A 541 -41.88 12.24 -51.03
CA ALA A 541 -40.67 12.03 -50.24
C ALA A 541 -40.86 12.40 -48.75
N MET A 542 -41.55 13.52 -48.48
CA MET A 542 -41.91 13.93 -47.12
C MET A 542 -42.94 13.00 -46.46
N ALA A 543 -43.93 12.53 -47.21
CA ALA A 543 -44.93 11.59 -46.72
C ALA A 543 -44.30 10.24 -46.33
N PHE A 544 -43.33 9.73 -47.10
CA PHE A 544 -42.57 8.54 -46.74
C PHE A 544 -41.82 8.73 -45.41
N LEU A 545 -41.09 9.83 -45.25
CA LEU A 545 -40.39 10.15 -44.00
C LEU A 545 -41.34 10.28 -42.80
N PHE A 546 -42.53 10.84 -42.99
CA PHE A 546 -43.53 10.97 -41.94
C PHE A 546 -44.17 9.62 -41.59
N SER A 547 -44.43 8.78 -42.59
CA SER A 547 -45.03 7.45 -42.42
C SER A 547 -44.12 6.51 -41.61
N GLU A 548 -42.82 6.50 -41.88
CA GLU A 548 -41.87 5.69 -41.09
C GLU A 548 -41.78 6.18 -39.64
N ARG A 549 -41.81 7.50 -39.42
CA ARG A 549 -41.84 8.09 -38.07
C ARG A 549 -43.11 7.73 -37.30
N CYS A 550 -44.29 7.78 -37.95
CA CYS A 550 -45.56 7.41 -37.34
C CYS A 550 -45.62 5.90 -37.01
N VAL A 551 -45.12 5.04 -37.89
CA VAL A 551 -45.04 3.59 -37.65
C VAL A 551 -44.11 3.27 -36.47
N GLY A 552 -42.97 3.97 -36.36
CA GLY A 552 -42.07 3.85 -35.22
C GLY A 552 -42.73 4.25 -33.90
N ALA A 553 -43.41 5.41 -33.86
CA ALA A 553 -44.10 5.90 -32.68
C ALA A 553 -45.25 4.98 -32.22
N MET A 554 -46.01 4.41 -33.15
CA MET A 554 -47.08 3.46 -32.83
C MET A 554 -46.56 2.15 -32.26
N LYS A 555 -45.39 1.66 -32.71
CA LYS A 555 -44.73 0.47 -32.15
C LYS A 555 -44.28 0.69 -30.70
N GLU A 556 -43.72 1.87 -30.41
CA GLU A 556 -43.29 2.27 -29.05
C GLU A 556 -44.47 2.35 -28.08
N VAL A 557 -45.58 2.97 -28.49
CA VAL A 557 -46.81 3.07 -27.69
C VAL A 557 -47.43 1.68 -27.45
N ARG A 558 -47.46 0.82 -28.49
CA ARG A 558 -47.94 -0.57 -28.37
C ARG A 558 -47.07 -1.41 -27.44
N ALA A 559 -45.76 -1.17 -27.38
CA ALA A 559 -44.85 -1.86 -26.47
C ALA A 559 -45.09 -1.46 -25.00
N ARG A 560 -45.38 -0.18 -24.73
CA ARG A 560 -45.70 0.33 -23.37
C ARG A 560 -47.08 -0.10 -22.86
N LEU A 561 -48.01 -0.40 -23.76
CA LEU A 561 -49.38 -0.80 -23.43
C LEU A 561 -49.58 -2.32 -23.29
N ARG A 562 -48.52 -3.14 -23.38
CA ARG A 562 -48.62 -4.55 -23.00
C ARG A 562 -48.55 -4.66 -21.47
N PRO A 563 -49.65 -4.97 -20.76
CA PRO A 563 -49.55 -5.25 -19.33
C PRO A 563 -48.65 -6.48 -19.13
N GLY A 564 -47.69 -6.36 -18.21
CA GLY A 564 -46.88 -7.48 -17.77
C GLY A 564 -47.81 -8.60 -17.33
N LYS A 565 -47.68 -9.77 -17.95
CA LYS A 565 -48.42 -10.97 -17.55
C LYS A 565 -47.94 -11.33 -16.15
N ALA A 566 -48.72 -10.91 -15.15
CA ALA A 566 -48.53 -11.27 -13.76
C ALA A 566 -48.51 -12.81 -13.66
N LYS A 567 -47.46 -13.33 -13.03
CA LYS A 567 -47.38 -14.72 -12.61
C LYS A 567 -48.43 -14.91 -11.51
N SER A 568 -49.54 -15.59 -11.83
CA SER A 568 -50.59 -15.90 -10.86
C SER A 568 -50.08 -16.93 -9.84
N PRO A 569 -50.39 -16.79 -8.55
CA PRO A 569 -50.03 -17.75 -7.51
C PRO A 569 -51.06 -18.90 -7.43
N GLY A 570 -50.56 -20.13 -7.32
CA GLY A 570 -51.20 -21.29 -6.67
C GLY A 570 -52.29 -22.04 -7.44
N GLU A 571 -52.02 -23.30 -7.83
CA GLU A 571 -52.87 -24.44 -7.46
C GLU A 571 -52.07 -25.76 -7.51
N GLU A 572 -52.57 -26.74 -6.78
CA GLU A 572 -51.92 -27.85 -6.06
C GLU A 572 -51.29 -29.00 -6.89
N ALA A 573 -50.53 -29.82 -6.16
CA ALA A 573 -50.11 -31.18 -6.53
C ALA A 573 -51.30 -32.10 -6.85
N PRO A 574 -51.08 -33.25 -7.50
CA PRO A 574 -50.93 -34.47 -6.69
C PRO A 574 -49.86 -35.47 -7.16
N ASP A 575 -49.49 -36.30 -6.18
CA ASP A 575 -48.58 -37.46 -6.11
C ASP A 575 -47.06 -37.27 -6.26
#